data_AF-A0A1S3SU62-F1
#
_entry.id   AF-A0A1S3SU62-F1
#
_cell.length_a   1.000
_cell.length_b   1.000
_cell.length_c   1.000
_cell.angle_alpha   90.00
_cell.angle_beta   90.00
_cell.angle_gamma   90.00
#
_symmetry.space_group_name_H-M   'P 1'
#
loop_
_entity.id
_entity.type
_entity.pdbx_description
1 polymer ?
#
loop_
_entity_poly.entity_id
_entity_poly.type
_entity_poly.pdbx_seq_one_letter_code
_entity_poly.pdbx_strand_id
1 'polypeptide(L)'
;MKILRPKPDYFAVGYYGQGYPPFLRNKVFIHRGKEYERREDFQNQLMSQFPSAVRLNITTMPGDDVRLSPLQCILIMCSVYTRIGVKSISIPVN
;
A
#
# COMPACT_ATOMS: atom_id res chain seq x y z
N MET A 1 33.38 10.22 -7.76
CA MET A 1 32.00 10.68 -7.49
C MET A 1 31.29 9.58 -6.69
N LYS A 2 30.98 9.81 -5.41
CA LYS A 2 30.13 8.87 -4.66
C LYS A 2 28.73 9.01 -5.26
N ILE A 3 28.30 8.02 -6.03
CA ILE A 3 26.93 7.92 -6.52
C ILE A 3 26.07 7.75 -5.26
N LEU A 4 25.54 8.86 -4.74
CA LEU A 4 24.48 8.86 -3.73
C LEU A 4 23.29 8.21 -4.43
N ARG A 5 23.21 6.88 -4.35
CA ARG A 5 22.06 6.16 -4.89
C ARG A 5 20.83 6.76 -4.21
N PRO A 6 19.90 7.38 -4.95
CA PRO A 6 18.61 7.71 -4.37
C PRO A 6 18.07 6.39 -3.82
N LYS A 7 17.82 6.32 -2.51
CA LYS A 7 17.18 5.14 -1.92
C LYS A 7 15.85 4.99 -2.67
N PRO A 8 15.58 3.86 -3.34
CA PRO A 8 14.31 3.69 -4.01
C PRO A 8 13.20 3.80 -2.96
N ASP A 9 12.27 4.72 -3.18
CA ASP A 9 11.07 4.83 -2.36
C ASP A 9 10.18 3.62 -2.67
N TYR A 10 9.81 2.89 -1.63
CA TYR A 10 8.88 1.77 -1.73
C TYR A 10 7.54 2.18 -1.11
N PHE A 11 6.46 1.96 -1.86
CA PHE A 11 5.10 2.20 -1.42
C PHE A 11 4.42 0.86 -1.15
N ALA A 12 3.97 0.63 0.08
CA ALA A 12 3.19 -0.56 0.39
C ALA A 12 1.70 -0.23 0.18
N VAL A 13 1.03 -1.03 -0.65
CA VAL A 13 -0.36 -0.87 -1.03
C VAL A 13 -1.15 -2.10 -0.60
N GLY A 14 -2.05 -1.94 0.35
CA GLY A 14 -2.98 -2.97 0.77
C GLY A 14 -4.32 -2.84 0.07
N TYR A 15 -4.83 -3.93 -0.52
CA TYR A 15 -6.16 -3.99 -1.10
C TYR A 15 -7.10 -4.73 -0.14
N TYR A 16 -8.16 -4.07 0.28
CA TYR A 16 -9.11 -4.58 1.27
C TYR A 16 -10.54 -4.44 0.76
N GLY A 17 -11.41 -5.33 1.23
CA GLY A 17 -12.82 -5.34 0.86
C GLY A 17 -13.20 -6.43 -0.15
N GLN A 18 -14.47 -6.83 -0.09
CA GLN A 18 -15.04 -7.91 -0.89
C GLN A 18 -15.19 -7.54 -2.38
N GLY A 19 -15.13 -6.25 -2.72
CA GLY A 19 -15.16 -5.80 -4.11
C GLY A 19 -13.93 -6.21 -4.93
N TYR A 20 -12.82 -6.59 -4.28
CA TYR A 20 -11.64 -7.09 -4.97
C TYR A 20 -11.71 -8.60 -5.23
N PRO A 21 -11.15 -9.07 -6.36
CA PRO A 21 -10.99 -10.49 -6.63
C PRO A 21 -10.04 -11.14 -5.60
N PRO A 22 -10.19 -12.45 -5.35
CA PRO A 22 -9.50 -13.16 -4.26
C PRO A 22 -7.97 -13.12 -4.33
N PHE A 23 -7.39 -12.85 -5.51
CA PHE A 23 -5.94 -12.74 -5.66
C PHE A 23 -5.37 -11.41 -5.13
N LEU A 24 -6.16 -10.33 -5.11
CA LEU A 24 -5.79 -9.01 -4.58
C LEU A 24 -6.30 -8.79 -3.15
N ARG A 25 -7.48 -9.34 -2.83
CA ARG A 25 -8.17 -9.09 -1.56
C ARG A 25 -7.33 -9.47 -0.34
N ASN A 26 -7.28 -8.57 0.63
CA ASN A 26 -6.56 -8.72 1.91
C ASN A 26 -5.06 -8.95 1.75
N LYS A 27 -4.47 -8.47 0.64
CA LYS A 27 -3.03 -8.57 0.39
C LYS A 27 -2.39 -7.20 0.27
N VAL A 28 -1.13 -7.14 0.67
CA VAL A 28 -0.28 -5.96 0.55
C VAL A 28 0.77 -6.20 -0.52
N PHE A 29 0.85 -5.28 -1.46
CA PHE A 29 1.82 -5.26 -2.55
C PHE A 29 2.82 -4.14 -2.33
N ILE A 30 4.10 -4.39 -2.64
CA ILE A 30 5.14 -3.37 -2.55
C ILE A 30 5.39 -2.86 -3.96
N HIS A 31 5.05 -1.59 -4.18
CA HIS A 31 5.36 -0.88 -5.41
C HIS A 31 6.70 -0.18 -5.27
N ARG A 32 7.59 -0.42 -6.24
CA ARG A 32 8.83 0.33 -6.38
C ARG A 32 8.49 1.67 -7.04
N GLY A 33 8.60 2.75 -6.27
CA GLY A 33 8.45 4.10 -6.79
C GLY A 33 9.49 4.39 -7.86
N LYS A 34 9.09 5.17 -8.87
CA LYS A 34 10.03 5.74 -9.82
C LYS A 34 10.91 6.78 -9.12
N GLU A 35 12.08 7.06 -9.69
CA GLU A 35 12.97 8.11 -9.19
C GLU A 35 12.18 9.43 -9.13
N TYR A 36 12.09 10.06 -7.96
CA TYR A 36 11.33 11.29 -7.68
C TYR A 36 9.79 11.20 -7.71
N GLU A 37 9.21 9.99 -7.66
CA GLU A 37 7.75 9.85 -7.57
C GLU A 37 7.22 10.28 -6.20
N ARG A 38 6.36 11.30 -6.18
CA ARG A 38 5.70 11.73 -4.94
C ARG A 38 4.57 10.76 -4.58
N ARG A 39 4.35 10.59 -3.28
CA ARG A 39 3.24 9.79 -2.74
C ARG A 39 1.88 10.21 -3.31
N GLU A 40 1.68 11.51 -3.49
CA GLU A 40 0.41 12.05 -4.00
C GLU A 40 0.17 11.68 -5.45
N ASP A 41 1.19 11.76 -6.29
CA ASP A 41 1.12 11.32 -7.68
C ASP A 41 0.86 9.81 -7.78
N PHE A 42 1.58 9.01 -6.98
CA PHE A 42 1.37 7.56 -6.91
C PHE A 42 -0.06 7.22 -6.46
N GLN A 43 -0.56 7.91 -5.45
CA GLN A 43 -1.93 7.76 -4.99
C GLN A 43 -2.93 8.14 -6.08
N ASN A 44 -2.76 9.26 -6.76
CA ASN A 44 -3.66 9.70 -7.82
C ASN A 44 -3.67 8.70 -8.99
N GLN A 45 -2.51 8.18 -9.38
CA GLN A 45 -2.40 7.13 -10.38
C GLN A 45 -3.12 5.85 -9.93
N LEU A 46 -2.95 5.44 -8.67
CA LEU A 46 -3.58 4.25 -8.13
C LEU A 46 -5.11 4.39 -8.05
N MET A 47 -5.59 5.55 -7.62
CA MET A 47 -7.03 5.88 -7.59
C MET A 47 -7.60 5.99 -9.01
N SER A 48 -6.81 6.47 -9.98
CA SER A 48 -7.22 6.49 -11.38
C SER A 48 -7.39 5.09 -11.98
N GLN A 49 -6.59 4.11 -11.51
CA GLN A 49 -6.75 2.71 -11.91
C GLN A 49 -7.98 2.06 -11.24
N PHE A 50 -8.29 2.46 -10.01
CA PHE A 50 -9.41 1.95 -9.24
C PHE A 50 -10.35 3.09 -8.81
N PRO A 51 -11.16 3.65 -9.72
CA PRO A 51 -12.03 4.79 -9.41
C PRO A 51 -13.13 4.45 -8.39
N SER A 52 -13.51 3.18 -8.28
CA SER A 52 -14.48 2.68 -7.28
C SER A 52 -13.86 2.42 -5.91
N ALA A 53 -12.54 2.54 -5.77
CA ALA A 53 -11.85 2.29 -4.52
C ALA A 53 -11.85 3.53 -3.61
N VAL A 54 -11.96 3.28 -2.31
CA VAL A 54 -11.89 4.29 -1.26
C VAL A 54 -10.51 4.21 -0.63
N ARG A 55 -9.79 5.34 -0.63
CA ARG A 55 -8.53 5.43 0.09
C ARG A 55 -8.78 5.42 1.59
N LEU A 56 -8.10 4.52 2.28
CA LEU A 56 -8.00 4.51 3.73
C LEU A 56 -6.87 5.45 4.18
N ASN A 57 -7.16 6.28 5.19
CA ASN A 57 -6.18 7.17 5.83
C ASN A 57 -5.54 6.56 7.08
N ILE A 58 -5.79 5.28 7.35
CA ILE A 58 -5.17 4.57 8.46
C ILE A 58 -3.73 4.17 8.09
N THR A 59 -2.89 3.93 9.09
CA THR A 59 -1.53 3.39 8.90
C THR A 59 -1.38 1.98 9.49
N THR A 60 -2.46 1.44 10.04
CA THR A 60 -2.53 0.12 10.65
C THR A 60 -3.30 -0.83 9.77
N MET A 61 -3.19 -2.13 10.05
CA MET A 61 -4.03 -3.13 9.39
C MET A 61 -5.51 -2.77 9.62
N PRO A 62 -6.33 -2.68 8.57
CA PRO A 62 -7.75 -2.43 8.72
C PRO A 62 -8.42 -3.58 9.49
N GLY A 63 -9.40 -3.24 10.32
CA GLY A 63 -10.24 -4.21 11.01
C GLY A 63 -11.08 -5.04 10.03
N ASP A 64 -11.66 -6.13 10.53
CA ASP A 64 -12.47 -7.04 9.72
C ASP A 64 -13.70 -6.34 9.11
N ASP A 65 -14.19 -5.27 9.72
CA ASP A 65 -15.27 -4.43 9.18
C ASP A 65 -14.95 -3.90 7.77
N VAL A 66 -13.72 -3.47 7.55
CA VAL A 66 -13.26 -2.95 6.25
C VAL A 66 -12.91 -4.09 5.29
N ARG A 67 -12.39 -5.21 5.81
CA ARG A 67 -12.03 -6.39 5.01
C ARG A 67 -13.27 -7.11 4.47
N LEU A 68 -14.33 -7.14 5.26
CA LEU A 68 -15.63 -7.75 4.95
C LEU A 68 -16.58 -6.78 4.24
N SER A 69 -16.25 -5.47 4.23
CA SER A 69 -17.04 -4.47 3.53
C SER A 69 -17.21 -4.83 2.05
N PRO A 70 -18.41 -4.64 1.47
CA PRO A 70 -18.61 -4.81 0.03
C PRO A 70 -17.85 -3.76 -0.80
N LEU A 71 -17.39 -2.68 -0.17
CA LEU A 71 -16.65 -1.61 -0.83
C LEU A 71 -15.21 -2.01 -1.15
N GLN A 72 -14.64 -1.38 -2.17
CA GLN A 72 -13.21 -1.51 -2.49
C GLN A 72 -12.46 -0.49 -1.64
N CYS A 73 -11.52 -0.93 -0.82
CA CYS A 73 -10.70 -0.06 0.01
C CYS A 73 -9.22 -0.26 -0.28
N ILE A 74 -8.48 0.84 -0.43
CA ILE A 74 -7.04 0.83 -0.69
C ILE A 74 -6.32 1.53 0.46
N LEU A 75 -5.36 0.84 1.04
CA LEU A 75 -4.45 1.37 2.04
C LEU A 75 -3.11 1.67 1.39
N ILE A 76 -2.66 2.93 1.45
CA ILE A 76 -1.33 3.30 0.94
C ILE A 76 -0.46 3.68 2.14
N MET A 77 0.51 2.83 2.45
CA MET A 77 1.53 3.09 3.45
C MET A 77 2.77 3.67 2.77
N CYS A 78 3.13 4.88 3.19
CA CYS A 78 4.30 5.56 2.66
C CYS A 78 5.53 5.28 3.53
N SER A 79 6.63 4.90 2.89
CA SER A 79 7.94 4.63 3.50
C SER A 79 7.95 3.44 4.48
N VAL A 80 8.26 2.26 3.93
CA VAL A 80 8.44 1.00 4.69
C VAL A 80 9.62 1.10 5.68
N TYR A 81 10.47 2.13 5.62
CA TYR A 81 11.70 2.19 6.42
C TYR A 81 11.64 3.01 7.71
N THR A 82 10.73 4.00 7.87
CA THR A 82 10.84 4.93 9.01
C THR A 82 9.84 4.72 10.15
N ARG A 83 8.88 3.79 10.02
CA ARG A 83 7.88 3.53 11.08
C ARG A 83 7.56 2.05 11.33
N ILE A 84 8.46 1.11 11.03
CA ILE A 84 8.37 -0.24 11.61
C ILE A 84 8.86 -0.21 13.07
N GLY A 85 8.23 0.65 13.87
CA GLY A 85 8.24 0.61 15.33
C GLY A 85 6.93 0.03 15.87
N VAL A 86 6.20 -0.75 15.05
CA VAL A 86 5.02 -1.51 15.48
C VAL A 86 5.08 -2.91 14.88
N LYS A 87 5.63 -3.83 15.68
CA LYS A 87 5.22 -5.23 15.88
C LYS A 87 4.68 -5.97 14.63
N SER A 88 5.55 -6.83 14.09
CA SER A 88 5.19 -8.16 13.59
C SER A 88 4.28 -8.23 12.35
N ILE A 89 4.86 -8.05 11.15
CA ILE A 89 4.39 -8.79 9.98
C ILE A 89 5.60 -9.57 9.46
N SER A 90 5.73 -10.80 9.96
CA SER A 90 6.60 -11.82 9.40
C SER A 90 6.08 -12.12 7.99
N ILE A 91 6.81 -11.68 6.97
CA ILE A 91 6.60 -12.12 5.60
C ILE A 91 7.45 -13.39 5.45
N PRO A 92 6.87 -14.60 5.34
CA PRO A 92 7.66 -15.79 5.04
C PRO A 92 8.19 -15.66 3.63
N VAL A 93 9.51 -15.56 3.50
CA VAL A 93 10.22 -15.84 2.26
C VAL A 93 10.27 -17.35 2.09
N ASN A 94 9.62 -17.86 1.05
CA ASN A 94 9.88 -19.19 0.50
C ASN A 94 10.45 -18.97 -0.90
#